data_AF-A0A6V7TTB6-F1
#
_entry.id   AF-A0A6V7TTB6-F1
#
_cell.length_a   1.000
_cell.length_b   1.000
_cell.length_c   1.000
_cell.angle_alpha   90.00
_cell.angle_beta   90.00
_cell.angle_gamma   90.00
#
_symmetry.space_group_name_H-M   'P 1'
#
loop_
_entity.id
_entity.type
_entity.pdbx_description
1 polymer ?
#
loop_
_entity_poly.entity_id
_entity_poly.type
_entity_poly.pdbx_seq_one_letter_code
_entity_poly.pdbx_strand_id
1 'polypeptide(L)'
;MDKSYAFLIQKCRQKLNVLTADAKKTTNEQSVQTEDDALLKLSNQLLNDLQKHGTDPKEQTPEESIRRQIILSSHVKKLSKENFELKDRLGKMNLKFSSILDKLRIYKTENDANKTNLLDNLTALNLDQNNAKKQLNEQINKYYAHFETEQQKSLDKIKVKEAKLTKLKAEKEEINFQLQNVLNAFQVQSRLLEVARKEAFNAREESKETEQKLQDKLYLTTNQRCANCEVKQKVQNNLTDQIADLKNKIVMKEQELEERGRINVIFAEKVKKTKKNLIKKNYWQKKN
;
A
#
# COMPACT_ATOMS: atom_id res chain seq x y z
N MET A 1 -11.17 -25.23 12.10
CA MET A 1 -12.25 -26.15 12.51
C MET A 1 -11.69 -27.56 12.63
N ASP A 2 -10.61 -27.79 13.37
CA ASP A 2 -10.40 -27.75 14.84
C ASP A 2 -10.72 -29.10 15.50
N LYS A 3 -9.69 -29.96 15.45
CA LYS A 3 -9.58 -31.26 16.13
C LYS A 3 -9.92 -31.19 17.64
N SER A 4 -9.93 -29.99 18.22
CA SER A 4 -10.33 -29.69 19.61
C SER A 4 -11.80 -29.99 19.91
N TYR A 5 -12.72 -29.70 18.99
CA TYR A 5 -14.16 -29.91 19.22
C TYR A 5 -14.54 -31.39 19.21
N ALA A 6 -13.92 -32.18 18.34
CA ALA A 6 -14.12 -33.63 18.27
C ALA A 6 -13.70 -34.32 19.59
N PHE A 7 -12.60 -33.86 20.19
CA PHE A 7 -12.08 -34.36 21.46
C PHE A 7 -13.04 -34.08 22.63
N LEU A 8 -13.62 -32.88 22.69
CA LEU A 8 -14.60 -32.51 23.73
C LEU A 8 -15.89 -33.34 23.63
N ILE A 9 -16.41 -33.53 22.42
CA ILE A 9 -17.60 -34.36 22.17
C ILE A 9 -17.35 -35.82 22.59
N GLN A 10 -16.17 -36.36 22.29
CA GLN A 10 -15.80 -37.73 22.67
C GLN A 10 -15.69 -37.90 24.20
N LYS A 11 -15.15 -36.91 24.91
CA LYS A 11 -15.03 -36.92 26.37
C LYS A 11 -16.40 -36.80 27.06
N CYS A 12 -17.31 -36.02 26.50
CA CYS A 12 -18.70 -35.94 26.97
C CYS A 12 -19.45 -37.27 26.79
N ARG A 13 -19.29 -37.95 25.64
CA ARG A 13 -19.90 -39.27 25.40
C ARG A 13 -19.38 -40.34 26.37
N GLN A 14 -18.08 -40.34 26.67
CA GLN A 14 -17.50 -41.27 27.65
C GLN A 14 -18.08 -41.06 29.06
N LYS A 15 -18.20 -39.81 29.52
CA LYS A 15 -18.85 -39.50 30.80
C LYS A 15 -20.32 -39.92 30.84
N LEU A 16 -21.06 -39.69 29.76
CA LEU A 16 -22.46 -40.09 29.68
C LEU A 16 -22.61 -41.62 29.77
N ASN A 17 -21.74 -42.36 29.07
CA ASN A 17 -21.75 -43.83 29.08
C ASN A 17 -21.44 -44.41 30.47
N VAL A 18 -20.49 -43.82 31.20
CA VAL A 18 -20.18 -44.20 32.59
C VAL A 18 -21.38 -43.92 33.49
N LEU A 19 -21.99 -42.75 33.40
CA LEU A 19 -23.19 -42.41 34.18
C LEU A 19 -24.38 -43.32 33.86
N THR A 20 -24.58 -43.71 32.59
CA THR A 20 -25.61 -44.69 32.23
C THR A 20 -25.28 -46.13 32.68
N ALA A 21 -24.00 -46.49 32.77
CA ALA A 21 -23.59 -47.79 33.31
C ALA A 21 -23.78 -47.85 34.83
N ASP A 22 -23.51 -46.75 35.54
CA ASP A 22 -23.76 -46.62 36.98
C ASP A 22 -25.26 -46.53 37.30
N ALA A 23 -26.06 -45.89 36.43
CA ALA A 23 -27.52 -45.90 36.52
C ALA A 23 -28.10 -47.31 36.31
N LYS A 24 -27.56 -48.09 35.36
CA LYS A 24 -27.95 -49.49 35.14
C LYS A 24 -27.52 -50.44 36.26
N LYS A 25 -26.43 -50.13 36.98
CA LYS A 25 -26.03 -50.86 38.20
C LYS A 25 -26.90 -50.54 39.42
N THR A 26 -27.59 -49.40 39.43
CA THR A 26 -28.40 -48.95 40.57
C THR A 26 -29.89 -49.27 40.44
N THR A 27 -30.38 -49.63 39.25
CA THR A 27 -31.67 -50.32 39.06
C THR A 27 -31.49 -51.80 39.36
N ASN A 28 -31.31 -52.13 40.64
CA ASN A 28 -31.25 -53.50 41.10
C ASN A 28 -32.69 -54.04 41.22
N GLU A 29 -33.25 -54.52 40.11
CA GLU A 29 -34.50 -55.30 40.06
C GLU A 29 -34.45 -56.52 41.01
N GLN A 30 -33.24 -56.94 41.41
CA GLN A 30 -33.03 -58.00 42.41
C GLN A 30 -33.48 -57.62 43.82
N SER A 31 -33.55 -56.33 44.19
CA SER A 31 -33.89 -55.95 45.58
C SER A 31 -35.38 -56.11 45.91
N VAL A 32 -36.26 -55.85 44.93
CA VAL A 32 -37.71 -56.03 45.10
C VAL A 32 -38.05 -57.53 45.05
N GLN A 33 -37.41 -58.30 44.16
CA GLN A 33 -37.58 -59.76 44.10
C GLN A 33 -37.13 -60.49 45.38
N THR A 34 -36.06 -60.03 46.05
CA THR A 34 -35.61 -60.66 47.30
C THR A 34 -36.53 -60.39 48.49
N GLU A 35 -37.22 -59.25 48.52
CA GLU A 35 -38.18 -58.91 49.59
C GLU A 35 -39.54 -59.58 49.36
N ASP A 36 -40.01 -59.67 48.11
CA ASP A 36 -41.20 -60.44 47.74
C ASP A 36 -41.01 -61.94 48.02
N ASP A 37 -39.84 -62.51 47.71
CA ASP A 37 -39.51 -63.90 48.03
C ASP A 37 -39.42 -64.16 49.54
N ALA A 38 -38.98 -63.17 50.34
CA ALA A 38 -38.94 -63.28 51.80
C ALA A 38 -40.35 -63.25 52.41
N LEU A 39 -41.23 -62.38 51.91
CA LEU A 39 -42.64 -62.32 52.30
C LEU A 39 -43.39 -63.60 51.85
N LEU A 40 -43.10 -64.13 50.67
CA LEU A 40 -43.67 -65.39 50.18
C LEU A 40 -43.22 -66.57 51.05
N LYS A 41 -41.95 -66.60 51.48
CA LYS A 41 -41.42 -67.62 52.42
C LYS A 41 -42.06 -67.53 53.80
N LEU A 42 -42.23 -66.32 54.34
CA LEU A 42 -42.92 -66.10 55.62
C LEU A 42 -44.41 -66.50 55.54
N SER A 43 -45.10 -66.14 54.44
CA SER A 43 -46.46 -66.57 54.15
C SER A 43 -46.57 -68.10 54.08
N ASN A 44 -45.65 -68.75 53.36
CA ASN A 44 -45.62 -70.21 53.23
C ASN A 44 -45.24 -70.91 54.55
N GLN A 45 -44.40 -70.31 55.39
CA GLN A 45 -44.16 -70.80 56.76
C GLN A 45 -45.40 -70.68 57.63
N LEU A 46 -46.14 -69.58 57.54
CA LEU A 46 -47.37 -69.37 58.30
C LEU A 46 -48.49 -70.32 57.87
N LEU A 47 -48.58 -70.61 56.57
CA LEU A 47 -49.46 -71.65 56.01
C LEU A 47 -49.06 -73.05 56.50
N ASN A 48 -47.76 -73.36 56.52
CA ASN A 48 -47.24 -74.64 57.01
C ASN A 48 -47.44 -74.81 58.52
N ASP A 49 -47.31 -73.74 59.31
CA ASP A 49 -47.56 -73.79 60.77
C ASP A 49 -49.06 -73.90 61.07
N LEU A 50 -49.93 -73.24 60.30
CA LEU A 50 -51.39 -73.43 60.36
C LEU A 50 -51.80 -74.86 59.96
N GLN A 51 -51.12 -75.47 58.97
CA GLN A 51 -51.35 -76.86 58.55
C GLN A 51 -50.80 -77.89 59.53
N LYS A 52 -49.60 -77.69 60.10
CA LYS A 52 -49.02 -78.59 61.13
C LYS A 52 -49.83 -78.60 62.42
N HIS A 53 -50.52 -77.51 62.70
CA HIS A 53 -51.45 -77.42 63.78
C HIS A 53 -52.90 -77.73 63.31
N GLY A 54 -53.18 -78.01 62.04
CA GLY A 54 -54.53 -78.34 61.57
C GLY A 54 -55.03 -79.73 62.00
N THR A 55 -55.37 -79.92 63.29
CA THR A 55 -56.22 -81.00 63.78
C THR A 55 -57.68 -80.57 63.78
N ASP A 56 -58.58 -81.52 63.49
CA ASP A 56 -60.04 -81.34 63.44
C ASP A 56 -60.57 -80.49 64.61
N PRO A 57 -61.51 -79.56 64.38
CA PRO A 57 -62.03 -78.64 65.40
C PRO A 57 -62.82 -79.31 66.54
N LYS A 58 -62.86 -80.65 66.59
CA LYS A 58 -63.58 -81.44 67.60
C LYS A 58 -62.70 -81.99 68.74
N GLU A 59 -61.38 -81.85 68.67
CA GLU A 59 -60.44 -82.31 69.72
C GLU A 59 -59.36 -81.28 70.04
N GLN A 60 -59.75 -80.04 70.35
CA GLN A 60 -58.81 -79.03 70.85
C GLN A 60 -59.09 -78.72 72.30
N THR A 61 -58.08 -78.93 73.15
CA THR A 61 -58.13 -78.45 74.52
C THR A 61 -58.02 -76.91 74.53
N PRO A 62 -58.70 -76.21 75.46
CA PRO A 62 -58.66 -74.75 75.53
C PRO A 62 -57.24 -74.15 75.54
N GLU A 63 -56.28 -74.88 76.12
CA GLU A 63 -54.88 -74.47 76.24
C GLU A 63 -54.15 -74.43 74.89
N GLU A 64 -54.45 -75.35 73.97
CA GLU A 64 -53.84 -75.39 72.63
C GLU A 64 -54.36 -74.28 71.72
N SER A 65 -55.65 -73.93 71.86
CA SER A 65 -56.24 -72.79 71.16
C SER A 65 -55.63 -71.47 71.62
N ILE A 66 -55.43 -71.29 72.93
CA ILE A 66 -54.76 -70.10 73.51
C ILE A 66 -53.31 -70.00 73.00
N ARG A 67 -52.55 -71.11 72.97
CA ARG A 67 -51.16 -71.11 72.45
C ARG A 67 -51.09 -70.68 70.99
N ARG A 68 -51.99 -71.17 70.13
CA ARG A 68 -52.05 -70.73 68.71
C ARG A 68 -52.41 -69.27 68.58
N GLN A 69 -53.36 -68.79 69.38
CA GLN A 69 -53.76 -67.39 69.37
C GLN A 69 -52.60 -66.48 69.79
N ILE A 70 -51.78 -66.89 70.76
CA ILE A 70 -50.55 -66.19 71.16
C ILE A 70 -49.52 -66.19 70.02
N ILE A 71 -49.29 -67.33 69.36
CA ILE A 71 -48.33 -67.45 68.25
C ILE A 71 -48.75 -66.58 67.06
N LEU A 72 -50.03 -66.64 66.66
CA LEU A 72 -50.59 -65.83 65.58
C LEU A 72 -50.54 -64.34 65.93
N SER A 73 -50.90 -63.96 67.16
CA SER A 73 -50.80 -62.57 67.62
C SER A 73 -49.35 -62.06 67.56
N SER A 74 -48.37 -62.90 67.91
CA SER A 74 -46.94 -62.56 67.82
C SER A 74 -46.47 -62.35 66.37
N HIS A 75 -46.94 -63.18 65.43
CA HIS A 75 -46.61 -63.05 64.01
C HIS A 75 -47.27 -61.82 63.39
N VAL A 76 -48.54 -61.56 63.69
CA VAL A 76 -49.25 -60.35 63.22
C VAL A 76 -48.54 -59.09 63.73
N LYS A 77 -48.06 -59.08 64.98
CA LYS A 77 -47.26 -57.96 65.52
C LYS A 77 -45.94 -57.77 64.77
N LYS A 78 -45.23 -58.86 64.42
CA LYS A 78 -43.99 -58.79 63.62
C LYS A 78 -44.26 -58.25 62.21
N LEU A 79 -45.25 -58.81 61.50
CA LEU A 79 -45.65 -58.35 60.18
C LEU A 79 -46.10 -56.88 60.20
N SER A 80 -46.86 -56.46 61.21
CA SER A 80 -47.25 -55.05 61.36
C SER A 80 -46.05 -54.12 61.52
N LYS A 81 -45.00 -54.56 62.23
CA LYS A 81 -43.78 -53.77 62.42
C LYS A 81 -42.95 -53.71 61.14
N GLU A 82 -42.77 -54.83 60.45
CA GLU A 82 -42.06 -54.90 59.16
C GLU A 82 -42.76 -54.05 58.09
N ASN A 83 -44.10 -54.08 58.04
CA ASN A 83 -44.88 -53.28 57.10
C ASN A 83 -44.79 -51.77 57.40
N PHE A 84 -44.71 -51.40 58.68
CA PHE A 84 -44.44 -50.01 59.08
C PHE A 84 -43.04 -49.56 58.66
N GLU A 85 -42.02 -50.39 58.89
CA GLU A 85 -40.63 -50.09 58.49
C GLU A 85 -40.47 -49.99 56.97
N LEU A 86 -41.15 -50.84 56.20
CA LEU A 86 -41.19 -50.76 54.73
C LEU A 86 -41.85 -49.47 54.25
N LYS A 87 -42.98 -49.07 54.84
CA LYS A 87 -43.64 -47.80 54.52
C LYS A 87 -42.74 -46.59 54.82
N ASP A 88 -42.03 -46.60 55.95
CA ASP A 88 -41.08 -45.54 56.31
C ASP A 88 -39.89 -45.48 55.35
N ARG A 89 -39.33 -46.64 54.95
CA ARG A 89 -38.26 -46.72 53.93
C ARG A 89 -38.73 -46.20 52.58
N LEU A 90 -39.94 -46.58 52.14
CA LEU A 90 -40.53 -46.11 50.89
C LEU A 90 -40.74 -44.59 50.91
N GLY A 91 -41.22 -44.04 52.03
CA GLY A 91 -41.35 -42.60 52.24
C GLY A 91 -40.01 -41.87 52.14
N LYS A 92 -38.97 -42.38 52.82
CA LYS A 92 -37.61 -41.84 52.74
C LYS A 92 -37.02 -41.93 51.33
N MET A 93 -37.31 -43.01 50.60
CA MET A 93 -36.85 -43.19 49.22
C MET A 93 -37.53 -42.19 48.29
N ASN A 94 -38.85 -42.00 48.41
CA ASN A 94 -39.60 -41.02 47.64
C ASN A 94 -39.10 -39.58 47.86
N LEU A 95 -38.78 -39.21 49.11
CA LEU A 95 -38.18 -37.91 49.42
C LEU A 95 -36.80 -37.72 48.76
N LYS A 96 -35.95 -38.76 48.75
CA LYS A 96 -34.66 -38.72 48.05
C LYS A 96 -34.85 -38.56 46.54
N PHE A 97 -35.79 -39.29 45.93
CA PHE A 97 -36.08 -39.16 44.50
C PHE A 97 -36.62 -37.77 44.15
N SER A 98 -37.53 -37.22 44.96
CA SER A 98 -38.01 -35.84 44.76
C SER A 98 -36.86 -34.84 44.79
N SER A 99 -35.97 -34.94 45.78
CA SER A 99 -34.80 -34.06 45.88
C SER A 99 -33.84 -34.19 44.71
N ILE A 100 -33.64 -35.40 44.16
CA ILE A 100 -32.82 -35.63 42.98
C ILE A 100 -33.47 -34.98 41.74
N LEU A 101 -34.79 -35.11 41.58
CA LEU A 101 -35.52 -34.50 40.47
C LEU A 101 -35.46 -32.97 40.54
N ASP A 102 -35.58 -32.38 41.72
CA ASP A 102 -35.46 -30.93 41.91
C ASP A 102 -34.05 -30.43 41.55
N LYS A 103 -33.00 -31.15 41.99
CA LYS A 103 -31.61 -30.83 41.61
C LYS A 103 -31.39 -30.93 40.10
N LEU A 104 -31.93 -31.96 39.45
CA LEU A 104 -31.85 -32.10 37.98
C LEU A 104 -32.59 -30.97 37.26
N ARG A 105 -33.73 -30.52 37.80
CA ARG A 105 -34.50 -29.40 37.25
C ARG A 105 -33.72 -28.09 37.35
N ILE A 106 -33.14 -27.80 38.51
CA ILE A 106 -32.30 -26.61 38.74
C ILE A 106 -31.09 -26.63 37.80
N TYR A 107 -30.39 -27.76 37.74
CA TYR A 107 -29.22 -27.91 36.87
C TYR A 107 -29.59 -27.70 35.39
N LYS A 108 -30.74 -28.21 34.96
CA LYS A 108 -31.23 -27.99 33.60
C LYS A 108 -31.47 -26.50 33.33
N THR A 109 -32.15 -25.80 34.23
CA THR A 109 -32.44 -24.36 34.07
C THR A 109 -31.16 -23.52 34.06
N GLU A 110 -30.19 -23.82 34.93
CA GLU A 110 -28.89 -23.15 34.94
C GLU A 110 -28.11 -23.39 33.64
N ASN A 111 -28.14 -24.61 33.11
CA ASN A 111 -27.47 -24.95 31.87
C ASN A 111 -28.12 -24.29 30.65
N ASP A 112 -29.46 -24.22 30.61
CA ASP A 112 -30.20 -23.53 29.54
C ASP A 112 -29.93 -22.01 29.56
N ALA A 113 -29.85 -21.40 30.75
CA ALA A 113 -29.44 -20.00 30.90
C ALA A 113 -27.99 -19.76 30.45
N ASN A 114 -27.06 -20.62 30.86
CA ASN A 114 -25.65 -20.54 30.44
C ASN A 114 -25.49 -20.69 28.93
N LYS A 115 -26.26 -21.59 28.30
CA LYS A 115 -26.27 -21.76 26.85
C LYS A 115 -26.73 -20.48 26.14
N THR A 116 -27.77 -19.83 26.66
CA THR A 116 -28.28 -18.57 26.10
C THR A 116 -27.23 -17.47 26.21
N ASN A 117 -26.63 -17.28 27.39
CA ASN A 117 -25.55 -16.31 27.60
C ASN A 117 -24.34 -16.57 26.68
N LEU A 118 -23.97 -17.84 26.46
CA LEU A 118 -22.88 -18.19 25.54
C LEU A 118 -23.22 -17.85 24.09
N LEU A 119 -24.47 -18.07 23.66
CA LEU A 119 -24.91 -17.70 22.32
C LEU A 119 -24.91 -16.18 22.13
N ASP A 120 -25.40 -15.44 23.12
CA ASP A 120 -25.41 -13.97 23.07
C ASP A 120 -23.99 -13.42 22.98
N ASN A 121 -23.06 -13.92 23.82
CA ASN A 121 -21.64 -13.56 23.75
C ASN A 121 -21.01 -13.88 22.38
N LEU A 122 -21.34 -15.02 21.77
CA LEU A 122 -20.86 -15.37 20.43
C LEU A 122 -21.41 -14.42 19.37
N THR A 123 -22.67 -14.00 19.47
CA THR A 123 -23.25 -13.04 18.52
C THR A 123 -22.63 -11.65 18.66
N ALA A 124 -22.40 -11.17 19.88
CA ALA A 124 -21.72 -9.91 20.15
C ALA A 124 -20.28 -9.92 19.59
N LEU A 125 -19.53 -11.00 19.83
CA LEU A 125 -18.15 -11.12 19.35
C LEU A 125 -18.08 -11.17 17.81
N ASN A 126 -19.04 -11.82 17.15
CA ASN A 126 -19.16 -11.79 15.69
C ASN A 126 -19.48 -10.38 15.15
N LEU A 127 -20.34 -9.63 15.84
CA LEU A 127 -20.64 -8.24 15.47
C LEU A 127 -19.41 -7.35 15.59
N ASP A 128 -18.67 -7.46 16.68
CA ASP A 128 -17.43 -6.70 16.91
C ASP A 128 -16.37 -7.03 15.86
N GLN A 129 -16.19 -8.31 15.53
CA GLN A 129 -15.26 -8.72 14.48
C GLN A 129 -15.65 -8.15 13.10
N ASN A 130 -16.94 -8.15 12.78
CA ASN A 130 -17.44 -7.57 11.53
C ASN A 130 -17.25 -6.04 11.48
N ASN A 131 -17.48 -5.35 12.59
CA ASN A 131 -17.26 -3.91 12.72
C ASN A 131 -15.77 -3.56 12.56
N ALA A 132 -14.89 -4.30 13.24
CA ALA A 132 -13.44 -4.13 13.11
C ALA A 132 -12.96 -4.36 11.66
N LYS A 133 -13.47 -5.40 10.99
CA LYS A 133 -13.17 -5.66 9.57
C LYS A 133 -13.65 -4.53 8.67
N LYS A 134 -14.84 -3.97 8.92
CA LYS A 134 -15.38 -2.84 8.15
C LYS A 134 -14.50 -1.60 8.32
N GLN A 135 -14.13 -1.26 9.55
CA GLN A 135 -13.23 -0.13 9.84
C GLN A 135 -11.86 -0.30 9.16
N LEU A 136 -11.30 -1.51 9.20
CA LEU A 136 -10.03 -1.81 8.56
C LEU A 136 -10.13 -1.62 7.03
N ASN A 137 -11.20 -2.11 6.41
CA ASN A 137 -11.43 -1.91 4.98
C ASN A 137 -11.62 -0.43 4.61
N GLU A 138 -12.33 0.34 5.43
CA GLU A 138 -12.48 1.79 5.22
C GLU A 138 -11.13 2.52 5.32
N GLN A 139 -10.27 2.15 6.27
CA GLN A 139 -8.92 2.70 6.37
C GLN A 139 -8.08 2.32 5.15
N ILE A 140 -8.10 1.06 4.74
CA ILE A 140 -7.39 0.59 3.53
C ILE A 140 -7.83 1.38 2.30
N ASN A 141 -9.14 1.56 2.10
CA ASN A 141 -9.67 2.34 0.98
C ASN A 141 -9.20 3.81 1.02
N LYS A 142 -9.16 4.43 2.20
CA LYS A 142 -8.63 5.79 2.37
C LYS A 142 -7.14 5.87 2.02
N TYR A 143 -6.35 4.88 2.42
CA TYR A 143 -4.92 4.82 2.08
C TYR A 143 -4.70 4.64 0.58
N TYR A 144 -5.46 3.77 -0.08
CA TYR A 144 -5.37 3.61 -1.54
C TYR A 144 -5.75 4.88 -2.29
N ALA A 145 -6.87 5.53 -1.92
CA ALA A 145 -7.28 6.79 -2.52
C ALA A 145 -6.23 7.89 -2.33
N HIS A 146 -5.61 7.97 -1.15
CA HIS A 146 -4.54 8.93 -0.90
C HIS A 146 -3.29 8.62 -1.74
N PHE A 147 -2.91 7.34 -1.84
CA PHE A 147 -1.79 6.89 -2.66
C PHE A 147 -2.00 7.22 -4.14
N GLU A 148 -3.16 6.92 -4.71
CA GLU A 148 -3.51 7.25 -6.10
C GLU A 148 -3.44 8.77 -6.34
N THR A 149 -3.93 9.57 -5.39
CA THR A 149 -3.89 11.03 -5.49
C THR A 149 -2.45 11.56 -5.48
N GLU A 150 -1.58 11.06 -4.60
CA GLU A 150 -0.18 11.46 -4.54
C GLU A 150 0.62 10.95 -5.75
N GLN A 151 0.31 9.75 -6.24
CA GLN A 151 0.89 9.21 -7.47
C GLN A 151 0.53 10.09 -8.66
N GLN A 152 -0.73 10.51 -8.78
CA GLN A 152 -1.19 11.40 -9.85
C GLN A 152 -0.50 12.76 -9.77
N LYS A 153 -0.41 13.37 -8.57
CA LYS A 153 0.33 14.63 -8.37
C LYS A 153 1.80 14.51 -8.76
N SER A 154 2.43 13.37 -8.46
CA SER A 154 3.82 13.10 -8.83
C SER A 154 3.97 12.99 -10.34
N LEU A 155 3.08 12.25 -11.01
CA LEU A 155 3.05 12.13 -12.46
C LEU A 155 2.85 13.49 -13.15
N ASP A 156 1.95 14.32 -12.64
CA ASP A 156 1.72 15.66 -13.20
C ASP A 156 2.95 16.57 -13.04
N LYS A 157 3.65 16.49 -11.90
CA LYS A 157 4.94 17.18 -11.70
C LYS A 157 6.00 16.70 -12.69
N ILE A 158 6.06 15.39 -12.97
CA ILE A 158 6.99 14.81 -13.96
C ILE A 158 6.66 15.34 -15.36
N LYS A 159 5.39 15.29 -15.79
CA LYS A 159 4.95 15.81 -17.09
C LYS A 159 5.32 17.28 -17.28
N VAL A 160 5.12 18.12 -16.25
CA VAL A 160 5.51 19.54 -16.30
C VAL A 160 7.03 19.70 -16.45
N LYS A 161 7.83 18.88 -15.76
CA LYS A 161 9.30 18.90 -15.90
C LYS A 161 9.75 18.43 -17.29
N GLU A 162 9.15 17.38 -17.84
CA GLU A 162 9.43 16.89 -19.19
C GLU A 162 9.08 17.92 -20.26
N ALA A 163 7.94 18.61 -20.13
CA ALA A 163 7.55 19.70 -21.02
C ALA A 163 8.54 20.89 -20.94
N LYS A 164 9.05 21.22 -19.75
CA LYS A 164 10.10 22.24 -19.60
C LYS A 164 11.42 21.79 -20.25
N LEU A 165 11.79 20.53 -20.09
CA LEU A 165 13.04 19.98 -20.63
C LEU A 165 13.02 19.90 -22.16
N THR A 166 11.91 19.50 -22.76
CA THR A 166 11.72 19.51 -24.22
C THR A 166 11.81 20.92 -24.79
N LYS A 167 11.16 21.91 -24.16
CA LYS A 167 11.28 23.32 -24.54
C LYS A 167 12.74 23.82 -24.45
N LEU A 168 13.45 23.49 -23.37
CA LEU A 168 14.86 23.88 -23.19
C LEU A 168 15.80 23.22 -24.21
N LYS A 169 15.49 22.00 -24.67
CA LYS A 169 16.24 21.34 -25.75
C LYS A 169 16.05 22.07 -27.08
N ALA A 170 14.80 22.38 -27.45
CA ALA A 170 14.50 23.13 -28.67
C ALA A 170 15.16 24.52 -28.66
N GLU A 171 15.07 25.27 -27.55
CA GLU A 171 15.75 26.57 -27.42
C GLU A 171 17.27 26.45 -27.56
N LYS A 172 17.88 25.37 -27.06
CA LYS A 172 19.33 25.13 -27.19
C LYS A 172 19.72 24.84 -28.63
N GLU A 173 18.94 24.03 -29.34
CA GLU A 173 19.14 23.74 -30.76
C GLU A 173 19.06 25.02 -31.60
N GLU A 174 18.06 25.86 -31.33
CA GLU A 174 17.90 27.15 -32.01
C GLU A 174 19.11 28.09 -31.76
N ILE A 175 19.56 28.22 -30.52
CA ILE A 175 20.73 29.06 -30.20
C ILE A 175 22.01 28.50 -30.86
N ASN A 176 22.17 27.18 -30.91
CA ASN A 176 23.30 26.54 -31.61
C ASN A 176 23.25 26.84 -33.11
N PHE A 177 22.07 26.75 -33.73
CA PHE A 177 21.89 27.11 -35.14
C PHE A 177 22.23 28.59 -35.39
N GLN A 178 21.72 29.51 -34.55
CA GLN A 178 22.06 30.93 -34.63
C GLN A 178 23.58 31.16 -34.46
N LEU A 179 24.23 30.46 -33.53
CA LEU A 179 25.68 30.56 -33.33
C LEU A 179 26.45 30.11 -34.58
N GLN A 180 26.04 29.00 -35.20
CA GLN A 180 26.68 28.51 -36.42
C GLN A 180 26.54 29.52 -37.56
N ASN A 181 25.37 30.11 -37.74
CA ASN A 181 25.14 31.13 -38.77
C ASN A 181 26.01 32.38 -38.55
N VAL A 182 26.09 32.86 -37.30
CA VAL A 182 26.93 34.02 -36.97
C VAL A 182 28.41 33.70 -37.13
N LEU A 183 28.86 32.49 -36.78
CA LEU A 183 30.24 32.04 -37.01
C LEU A 183 30.58 31.98 -38.50
N ASN A 184 29.69 31.41 -39.32
CA ASN A 184 29.87 31.35 -40.77
C ASN A 184 29.95 32.77 -41.36
N ALA A 185 29.04 33.67 -40.97
CA ALA A 185 29.06 35.06 -41.40
C ALA A 185 30.34 35.79 -40.98
N PHE A 186 30.80 35.58 -39.74
CA PHE A 186 32.05 36.14 -39.24
C PHE A 186 33.27 35.64 -40.04
N GLN A 187 33.34 34.34 -40.34
CA GLN A 187 34.43 33.77 -41.14
C GLN A 187 34.47 34.37 -42.55
N VAL A 188 33.31 34.52 -43.21
CA VAL A 188 33.21 35.15 -44.53
C VAL A 188 33.69 36.61 -44.46
N GLN A 189 33.21 37.38 -43.48
CA GLN A 189 33.60 38.78 -43.33
C GLN A 189 35.09 38.95 -42.99
N SER A 190 35.65 38.07 -42.15
CA SER A 190 37.08 38.08 -41.84
C SER A 190 37.94 37.81 -43.07
N ARG A 191 37.53 36.87 -43.94
CA ARG A 191 38.21 36.63 -45.23
C ARG A 191 38.10 37.85 -46.16
N LEU A 192 36.92 38.44 -46.29
CA LEU A 192 36.71 39.64 -47.10
C LEU A 192 37.52 40.84 -46.60
N LEU A 193 37.71 40.96 -45.28
CA LEU A 193 38.58 41.97 -44.69
C LEU A 193 40.05 41.70 -45.01
N GLU A 194 40.51 40.46 -44.93
CA GLU A 194 41.89 40.10 -45.28
C GLU A 194 42.21 40.37 -46.75
N VAL A 195 41.28 40.05 -47.65
CA VAL A 195 41.40 40.37 -49.09
C VAL A 195 41.45 41.88 -49.28
N ALA A 196 40.53 42.64 -48.68
CA ALA A 196 40.52 44.09 -48.78
C ALA A 196 41.80 44.74 -48.21
N ARG A 197 42.39 44.17 -47.16
CA ARG A 197 43.70 44.63 -46.63
C ARG A 197 44.81 44.47 -47.65
N LYS A 198 44.86 43.31 -48.33
CA LYS A 198 45.86 43.03 -49.37
C LYS A 198 45.66 43.95 -50.58
N GLU A 199 44.41 44.13 -51.02
CA GLU A 199 44.08 45.04 -52.12
C GLU A 199 44.43 46.49 -51.80
N ALA A 200 44.09 47.00 -50.62
CA ALA A 200 44.43 48.35 -50.19
C ALA A 200 45.94 48.54 -50.07
N PHE A 201 46.67 47.54 -49.57
CA PHE A 201 48.13 47.57 -49.51
C PHE A 201 48.75 47.64 -50.91
N ASN A 202 48.35 46.74 -51.82
CA ASN A 202 48.86 46.73 -53.19
C ASN A 202 48.53 48.03 -53.92
N ALA A 203 47.28 48.52 -53.81
CA ALA A 203 46.86 49.79 -54.40
C ALA A 203 47.67 50.97 -53.85
N ARG A 204 48.05 50.96 -52.57
CA ARG A 204 48.90 51.99 -51.97
C ARG A 204 50.33 51.93 -52.51
N GLU A 205 50.92 50.76 -52.66
CA GLU A 205 52.26 50.61 -53.23
C GLU A 205 52.30 50.98 -54.72
N GLU A 206 51.35 50.50 -55.52
CA GLU A 206 51.19 50.88 -56.93
C GLU A 206 50.94 52.39 -57.09
N SER A 207 50.12 52.97 -56.21
CA SER A 207 49.83 54.40 -56.24
C SER A 207 51.04 55.25 -55.82
N LYS A 208 51.89 54.79 -54.88
CA LYS A 208 53.14 55.49 -54.55
C LYS A 208 54.09 55.52 -55.74
N GLU A 209 54.25 54.37 -56.41
CA GLU A 209 55.15 54.28 -57.57
C GLU A 209 54.64 55.16 -58.73
N THR A 210 53.34 55.14 -59.01
CA THR A 210 52.73 55.97 -60.05
C THR A 210 52.70 57.45 -59.68
N GLU A 211 52.40 57.81 -58.43
CA GLU A 211 52.49 59.18 -57.93
C GLU A 211 53.91 59.72 -58.09
N GLN A 212 54.94 58.97 -57.71
CA GLN A 212 56.33 59.40 -57.85
C GLN A 212 56.70 59.65 -59.33
N LYS A 213 56.30 58.75 -60.24
CA LYS A 213 56.49 58.96 -61.69
C LYS A 213 55.76 60.20 -62.22
N LEU A 214 54.55 60.49 -61.72
CA LEU A 214 53.81 61.69 -62.10
C LEU A 214 54.44 62.97 -61.53
N GLN A 215 54.92 62.91 -60.29
CA GLN A 215 55.66 64.02 -59.65
C GLN A 215 56.97 64.31 -60.39
N ASP A 216 57.73 63.29 -60.77
CA ASP A 216 58.95 63.45 -61.58
C ASP A 216 58.64 64.06 -62.95
N LYS A 217 57.58 63.60 -63.62
CA LYS A 217 57.09 64.20 -64.88
C LYS A 217 56.66 65.65 -64.69
N LEU A 218 55.95 65.95 -63.60
CA LEU A 218 55.51 67.31 -63.27
C LEU A 218 56.71 68.21 -63.03
N TYR A 219 57.72 67.75 -62.30
CA TYR A 219 58.97 68.47 -62.05
C TYR A 219 59.74 68.77 -63.35
N LEU A 220 59.92 67.75 -64.21
CA LEU A 220 60.57 67.92 -65.51
C LEU A 220 59.80 68.90 -66.42
N THR A 221 58.47 68.79 -66.48
CA THR A 221 57.60 69.69 -67.25
C THR A 221 57.70 71.13 -66.73
N THR A 222 57.78 71.29 -65.41
CA THR A 222 57.93 72.59 -64.75
C THR A 222 59.26 73.26 -65.08
N ASN A 223 60.34 72.48 -65.24
CA ASN A 223 61.69 72.99 -65.51
C ASN A 223 62.05 73.08 -67.00
N GLN A 224 61.22 72.58 -67.92
CA GLN A 224 61.42 72.76 -69.36
C GLN A 224 61.28 74.23 -69.79
N ARG A 225 62.28 74.73 -70.55
CA ARG A 225 62.19 76.00 -71.29
C ARG A 225 61.13 75.87 -72.38
N CYS A 226 60.16 76.78 -72.39
CA CYS A 226 58.96 76.66 -73.22
C CYS A 226 58.95 77.71 -74.33
N ALA A 227 58.55 77.31 -75.53
CA ALA A 227 58.20 78.24 -76.62
C ALA A 227 56.73 78.71 -76.54
N ASN A 228 55.85 77.96 -75.84
CA ASN A 228 54.43 78.30 -75.65
C ASN A 228 53.95 77.91 -74.24
N CYS A 229 53.68 78.89 -73.38
CA CYS A 229 53.41 78.67 -71.94
C CYS A 229 52.05 78.01 -71.64
N GLU A 230 51.03 78.22 -72.48
CA GLU A 230 49.68 77.68 -72.25
C GLU A 230 49.63 76.14 -72.32
N VAL A 231 50.38 75.53 -73.25
CA VAL A 231 50.44 74.06 -73.39
C VAL A 231 51.10 73.44 -72.17
N LYS A 232 52.17 74.05 -71.65
CA LYS A 232 52.83 73.62 -70.43
C LYS A 232 51.89 73.66 -69.22
N GLN A 233 51.12 74.74 -69.08
CA GLN A 233 50.18 74.89 -67.97
C GLN A 233 49.06 73.84 -68.04
N LYS A 234 48.53 73.52 -69.23
CA LYS A 234 47.56 72.43 -69.41
C LYS A 234 48.12 71.06 -69.03
N VAL A 235 49.38 70.76 -69.38
CA VAL A 235 50.03 69.49 -69.00
C VAL A 235 50.26 69.43 -67.48
N GLN A 236 50.69 70.53 -66.86
CA GLN A 236 50.86 70.60 -65.40
C GLN A 236 49.54 70.42 -64.65
N ASN A 237 48.46 71.05 -65.10
CA ASN A 237 47.13 70.87 -64.52
C ASN A 237 46.67 69.41 -64.64
N ASN A 238 46.79 68.80 -65.83
CA ASN A 238 46.39 67.40 -66.03
C ASN A 238 47.21 66.42 -65.15
N LEU A 239 48.52 66.63 -65.00
CA LEU A 239 49.35 65.81 -64.11
C LEU A 239 48.97 66.01 -62.63
N THR A 240 48.61 67.24 -62.24
CA THR A 240 48.15 67.55 -60.89
C THR A 240 46.80 66.91 -60.60
N ASP A 241 45.87 66.95 -61.56
CA ASP A 241 44.56 66.30 -61.48
C ASP A 241 44.70 64.79 -61.37
N GLN A 242 45.60 64.18 -62.16
CA GLN A 242 45.89 62.73 -62.08
C GLN A 242 46.46 62.33 -60.71
N ILE A 243 47.33 63.15 -60.12
CA ILE A 243 47.86 62.91 -58.77
C ILE A 243 46.73 63.04 -57.73
N ALA A 244 45.85 64.03 -57.87
CA ALA A 244 44.71 64.21 -56.98
C ALA A 244 43.72 63.03 -57.07
N ASP A 245 43.43 62.56 -58.29
CA ASP A 245 42.57 61.40 -58.53
C ASP A 245 43.13 60.11 -57.94
N LEU A 246 44.45 59.89 -58.06
CA LEU A 246 45.12 58.75 -57.43
C LEU A 246 45.00 58.81 -55.90
N LYS A 247 45.25 59.96 -55.29
CA LYS A 247 45.09 60.15 -53.84
C LYS A 247 43.65 59.89 -53.39
N ASN A 248 42.67 60.40 -54.13
CA ASN A 248 41.25 60.16 -53.84
C ASN A 248 40.91 58.66 -53.92
N LYS A 249 41.43 57.93 -54.91
CA LYS A 249 41.24 56.47 -55.01
C LYS A 249 41.82 55.71 -53.82
N ILE A 250 43.00 56.08 -53.32
CA ILE A 250 43.57 55.47 -52.11
C ILE A 250 42.65 55.73 -50.90
N VAL A 251 42.23 56.98 -50.70
CA VAL A 251 41.36 57.37 -49.58
C VAL A 251 40.05 56.57 -49.60
N MET A 252 39.42 56.42 -50.76
CA MET A 252 38.21 55.59 -50.90
C MET A 252 38.46 54.12 -50.52
N LYS A 253 39.61 53.54 -50.92
CA LYS A 253 39.99 52.16 -50.56
C LYS A 253 40.28 52.00 -49.06
N GLU A 254 40.89 53.00 -48.43
CA GLU A 254 41.12 53.02 -46.98
C GLU A 254 39.78 53.13 -46.21
N GLN A 255 38.83 53.94 -46.70
CA GLN A 255 37.48 54.02 -46.12
C GLN A 255 36.69 52.71 -46.27
N GLU A 256 36.74 52.06 -47.44
CA GLU A 256 36.15 50.73 -47.66
C GLU A 256 36.74 49.69 -46.69
N LEU A 257 38.06 49.77 -46.45
CA LEU A 257 38.75 48.89 -45.52
C LEU A 257 38.31 49.12 -44.07
N GLU A 258 38.19 50.39 -43.67
CA GLU A 258 37.73 50.77 -42.33
C GLU A 258 36.30 50.28 -42.07
N GLU A 259 35.39 50.47 -43.02
CA GLU A 259 34.00 50.04 -42.89
C GLU A 259 33.89 48.51 -42.81
N ARG A 260 34.65 47.76 -43.63
CA ARG A 260 34.76 46.31 -43.49
C ARG A 260 35.32 45.89 -42.13
N GLY A 261 36.29 46.65 -41.61
CA GLY A 261 36.82 46.48 -40.26
C GLY A 261 35.74 46.62 -39.19
N ARG A 262 34.92 47.66 -39.27
CA ARG A 262 33.78 47.91 -38.36
C ARG A 262 32.76 46.77 -38.42
N ILE A 263 32.36 46.35 -39.62
CA ILE A 263 31.42 45.23 -39.81
C ILE A 263 31.97 43.95 -39.16
N ASN A 264 33.25 43.65 -39.33
CA ASN A 264 33.86 42.46 -38.74
C ASN A 264 33.88 42.49 -37.20
N VAL A 265 34.08 43.66 -36.59
CA VAL A 265 33.98 43.86 -35.14
C VAL A 265 32.55 43.58 -34.65
N ILE A 266 31.52 44.08 -35.35
CA ILE A 266 30.11 43.82 -35.01
C ILE A 266 29.81 42.32 -35.01
N PHE A 267 30.31 41.58 -36.00
CA PHE A 267 30.15 40.12 -36.04
C PHE A 267 30.90 39.41 -34.92
N ALA A 268 32.13 39.83 -34.61
CA ALA A 268 32.90 39.27 -33.48
C ALA A 268 32.16 39.45 -32.13
N GLU A 269 31.57 40.63 -31.91
CA GLU A 269 30.76 40.89 -30.73
C GLU A 269 29.47 40.05 -30.69
N LYS A 270 28.78 39.91 -31.83
CA LYS A 270 27.62 39.01 -31.95
C LYS A 270 27.99 37.57 -31.61
N VAL A 271 29.10 37.05 -32.12
CA VAL A 271 29.61 35.70 -31.74
C VAL A 271 29.79 35.61 -30.22
N LYS A 272 30.46 36.60 -29.61
CA LYS A 272 30.74 36.62 -28.17
C LYS A 272 29.45 36.65 -27.34
N LYS A 273 28.45 37.44 -27.76
CA LYS A 273 27.14 37.53 -27.11
C LYS A 273 26.36 36.22 -27.23
N THR A 274 26.30 35.62 -28.42
CA THR A 274 25.59 34.34 -28.64
C THR A 274 26.24 33.19 -27.85
N LYS A 275 27.58 33.13 -27.79
CA LYS A 275 28.30 32.17 -26.93
C LYS A 275 27.96 32.34 -25.45
N LYS A 276 27.93 33.57 -24.94
CA LYS A 276 27.54 33.86 -23.55
C LYS A 276 26.11 33.40 -23.26
N ASN A 277 25.18 33.61 -24.19
CA ASN A 277 23.79 33.15 -24.05
C ASN A 277 23.70 31.62 -23.98
N LEU A 278 24.47 30.91 -24.82
CA LEU A 278 24.55 29.45 -24.80
C LEU A 278 25.06 28.93 -23.44
N ILE A 279 26.13 29.53 -22.91
CA ILE A 279 26.72 29.14 -21.62
C ILE A 279 25.72 29.37 -20.48
N LYS A 280 25.06 30.52 -20.45
CA LYS A 280 24.02 30.81 -19.46
C LYS A 280 22.91 29.75 -19.50
N LYS A 281 22.40 29.40 -20.69
CA LYS A 281 21.35 28.39 -20.84
C LYS A 281 21.81 27.00 -20.40
N ASN A 282 23.03 26.58 -20.72
CA ASN A 282 23.61 25.31 -20.25
C ASN A 282 23.74 25.26 -18.71
N TYR A 283 24.06 26.38 -18.07
CA TYR A 283 24.15 26.47 -16.60
C TYR A 283 22.77 26.27 -15.94
N TRP A 284 21.71 26.85 -16.52
CA TRP A 284 20.33 26.64 -16.04
C TRP A 284 19.81 25.22 -16.27
N GLN A 285 20.29 24.51 -17.29
CA GLN A 285 19.96 23.09 -17.51
C GLN A 285 20.60 22.14 -16.49
N LYS A 286 21.71 22.52 -15.84
CA LYS A 286 22.39 21.67 -14.83
C LYS A 286 21.87 21.86 -13.40
N LYS A 287 21.13 22.94 -13.13
CA LYS A 287 20.64 23.30 -11.79
C LYS A 287 19.17 22.91 -11.51
N ASN A 288 18.42 22.52 -12.54
CA ASN A 288 16.99 22.16 -12.47
C ASN A 288 16.78 20.71 -12.88
#